data_AF-A0A1G7YS32-F1
#
_entry.id   AF-A0A1G7YS32-F1
#
_cell.length_a   1.000
_cell.length_b   1.000
_cell.length_c   1.000
_cell.angle_alpha   90.00
_cell.angle_beta   90.00
_cell.angle_gamma   90.00
#
_symmetry.space_group_name_H-M   'P 1'
#
loop_
_entity.id
_entity.type
_entity.pdbx_description
1 polymer ?
#
loop_
_entity_poly.entity_id
_entity_poly.type
_entity_poly.pdbx_seq_one_letter_code
_entity_poly.pdbx_strand_id
1 'polypeptide(L)'
;MQTLAIQDYIVFFFYFILIVSYGIWIYRKKKKEETSSKDYFLAEGSLTWWAIGASLIASNISAEQFIGMSGSGFKMGLAIATYEWMAAFTLIIVAIFFIPVYLKNKIFTMPQYLNQRYNSNVAMIMAVFWLLLYVLVNLTSILYLGALAISSISGLDITLCMIFLAFFAVMITLGGMKVIGYTDVVQVFFLILGGLVTTYLALNLVAEEFGSTGVINGFNLMTTHANDHFHMIFEKTNPNYMDLPGLSVLIGGMLIINLNYWGCNQYITQRALGADLKTARNGILFAAFLKLLMPIIVVLPGIAAFILYQNGHFGAEMLQDGTVNPDRAYPVLLNLLPVGLKGLSFAALTAAIVASLAGKANSIATIFTLDIYKTKLNVDADEKTLVNVGKKAIVVAMLIAVVVAPFLGIDKKGGFQYIQEYTGFVSPGVFAMFILGFFWKKTTSNAALFATIGGFMFSILFKFMPAFVDLSFLHSTGFSVPNGNGVYEIPFIDRMGFVFLICVIGMYTISMYETARGVKTNGLEIDRTMFKMSPGFTVGMLIVLSLIAAFYTIFW
;
A
#
# COMPACT_ATOMS: atom_id res chain seq x y z
N MET A 1 22.38 20.42 9.62
CA MET A 1 21.36 20.72 8.59
C MET A 1 22.02 21.39 7.40
N GLN A 2 22.39 20.59 6.38
CA GLN A 2 22.68 21.17 5.07
C GLN A 2 21.36 21.49 4.39
N THR A 3 20.93 22.75 4.49
CA THR A 3 19.76 23.26 3.76
C THR A 3 19.97 23.16 2.25
N LEU A 4 18.89 23.10 1.48
CA LEU A 4 18.94 23.09 0.01
C LEU A 4 19.74 24.30 -0.51
N ALA A 5 20.65 24.05 -1.45
CA ALA A 5 21.41 25.10 -2.11
C ALA A 5 20.54 25.80 -3.17
N ILE A 6 20.95 26.98 -3.63
CA ILE A 6 20.23 27.73 -4.68
C ILE A 6 20.08 26.88 -5.95
N GLN A 7 21.12 26.11 -6.30
CA GLN A 7 21.09 25.19 -7.43
C GLN A 7 20.03 24.09 -7.26
N ASP A 8 19.82 23.60 -6.03
CA ASP A 8 18.77 22.62 -5.75
C ASP A 8 17.38 23.22 -5.99
N TYR A 9 17.15 24.46 -5.55
CA TYR A 9 15.90 25.16 -5.82
C TYR A 9 15.69 25.41 -7.32
N ILE A 10 16.72 25.79 -8.07
CA ILE A 10 16.64 25.96 -9.53
C ILE A 10 16.21 24.65 -10.19
N VAL A 11 16.84 23.53 -9.83
CA VAL A 11 16.48 22.20 -10.36
C VAL A 11 15.05 21.82 -9.95
N PHE A 12 14.66 22.11 -8.70
CA PHE A 12 13.32 21.86 -8.21
C PHE A 12 12.24 22.61 -9.00
N PHE A 13 12.41 23.93 -9.18
CA PHE A 13 11.45 24.73 -9.93
C PHE A 13 11.45 24.37 -11.41
N PHE A 14 12.60 24.06 -12.00
CA PHE A 14 12.68 23.57 -13.38
C PHE A 14 11.91 22.26 -13.56
N TYR A 15 12.10 21.28 -12.66
CA TYR A 15 11.36 20.02 -12.67
C TYR A 15 9.85 20.27 -12.54
N PHE A 16 9.44 21.14 -11.63
CA PHE A 16 8.03 21.48 -11.45
C PHE A 16 7.42 22.11 -12.72
N ILE A 17 8.12 23.07 -13.33
CA ILE A 17 7.71 23.69 -14.59
C ILE A 17 7.60 22.64 -15.70
N LEU A 18 8.55 21.70 -15.79
CA LEU A 18 8.54 20.63 -16.79
C LEU A 18 7.29 19.75 -16.64
N ILE A 19 7.01 19.27 -15.43
CA ILE A 19 5.85 18.40 -15.17
C ILE A 19 4.53 19.13 -15.41
N VAL A 20 4.40 20.37 -14.92
CA VAL A 20 3.19 21.18 -15.14
C VAL A 20 3.01 21.49 -16.63
N SER A 21 4.06 21.88 -17.34
CA SER A 21 4.01 22.17 -18.77
C SER A 21 3.64 20.93 -19.59
N TYR A 22 4.20 19.77 -19.24
CA TYR A 22 3.87 18.49 -19.84
C TYR A 22 2.39 18.12 -19.61
N GLY A 23 1.91 18.26 -18.37
CA GLY A 23 0.50 18.03 -18.02
C GLY A 23 -0.45 18.94 -18.79
N ILE A 24 -0.15 20.24 -18.88
CA ILE A 24 -0.93 21.21 -19.66
C ILE A 24 -0.91 20.88 -21.16
N TRP A 25 0.26 20.53 -21.70
CA TRP A 25 0.41 20.18 -23.11
C TRP A 25 -0.42 18.95 -23.48
N ILE A 26 -0.35 17.88 -22.70
CA ILE A 26 -1.17 16.67 -22.90
C ILE A 26 -2.65 16.99 -22.75
N TYR A 27 -3.04 17.74 -21.72
CA TYR A 27 -4.43 18.14 -21.51
C TYR A 27 -4.99 18.90 -22.73
N ARG A 28 -4.23 19.86 -23.27
CA ARG A 28 -4.62 20.63 -24.48
C ARG A 28 -4.67 19.74 -25.72
N LYS A 29 -3.74 18.80 -25.88
CA LYS A 29 -3.72 17.86 -27.02
C LYS A 29 -4.92 16.92 -26.98
N LYS A 30 -5.23 16.35 -25.81
CA LYS A 30 -6.33 15.38 -25.62
C LYS A 30 -7.71 16.01 -25.50
N LYS A 31 -7.82 17.30 -25.20
CA LYS A 31 -9.10 18.04 -25.31
C LYS A 31 -9.56 18.19 -26.77
N LYS A 32 -8.65 18.08 -27.75
CA LYS A 32 -8.98 18.13 -29.19
C LYS A 32 -9.41 16.77 -29.77
N GLU A 33 -9.15 15.67 -29.07
CA GLU A 33 -9.57 14.32 -29.46
C GLU A 33 -10.78 13.92 -28.59
N GLU A 34 -12.00 13.97 -29.12
CA GLU A 34 -13.18 13.40 -28.46
C GLU A 34 -12.99 11.89 -28.26
N THR A 35 -12.44 11.50 -27.12
CA THR A 35 -12.31 10.09 -26.74
C THR A 35 -13.54 9.69 -25.94
N SER A 36 -14.21 8.61 -26.35
CA SER A 36 -15.41 8.12 -25.69
C SER A 36 -15.12 7.80 -24.22
N SER A 37 -16.12 7.89 -23.34
CA SER A 37 -15.97 7.56 -21.91
C SER A 37 -15.48 6.13 -21.68
N LYS A 38 -15.72 5.21 -22.63
CA LYS A 38 -15.17 3.84 -22.60
C LYS A 38 -13.65 3.80 -22.80
N ASP A 39 -13.10 4.58 -23.73
CA ASP A 39 -11.65 4.61 -23.98
C ASP A 39 -10.87 5.18 -22.80
N TYR A 40 -11.51 6.07 -22.03
CA TYR A 40 -10.90 6.73 -20.89
C TYR A 40 -10.78 5.82 -19.66
N PHE A 41 -11.77 4.95 -19.41
CA PHE A 41 -11.79 4.10 -18.21
C PHE A 41 -11.28 2.67 -18.44
N LEU A 42 -11.40 2.14 -19.66
CA LEU A 42 -11.14 0.72 -19.91
C LEU A 42 -9.95 0.45 -20.82
N ALA A 43 -9.49 1.41 -21.64
CA ALA A 43 -8.39 1.23 -22.60
C ALA A 43 -8.41 -0.19 -23.23
N GLU A 44 -9.61 -0.67 -23.56
CA GLU A 44 -9.94 -2.10 -23.61
C GLU A 44 -9.13 -2.76 -24.74
N GLY A 45 -8.31 -3.76 -24.39
CA GLY A 45 -7.49 -4.51 -25.36
C GLY A 45 -6.22 -3.81 -25.87
N SER A 46 -5.90 -2.60 -25.43
CA SER A 46 -4.69 -1.86 -25.87
C SER A 46 -3.48 -2.01 -24.94
N LEU A 47 -3.69 -2.47 -23.70
CA LEU A 47 -2.64 -2.55 -22.69
C LEU A 47 -1.84 -3.84 -22.84
N THR A 48 -0.54 -3.71 -23.09
CA THR A 48 0.42 -4.82 -23.14
C THR A 48 0.70 -5.37 -21.73
N TRP A 49 1.12 -6.63 -21.65
CA TRP A 49 1.40 -7.29 -20.36
C TRP A 49 2.43 -6.52 -19.51
N TRP A 50 3.49 -5.99 -20.11
CA TRP A 50 4.53 -5.26 -19.40
C TRP A 50 4.00 -3.91 -18.87
N ALA A 51 3.09 -3.27 -19.60
CA ALA A 51 2.45 -2.03 -19.17
C ALA A 51 1.53 -2.28 -17.97
N ILE A 52 0.77 -3.38 -17.99
CA ILE A 52 -0.04 -3.80 -16.83
C ILE A 52 0.86 -4.02 -15.61
N GLY A 53 1.91 -4.82 -15.74
CA GLY A 53 2.80 -5.12 -14.62
C GLY A 53 3.52 -3.89 -14.07
N ALA A 54 4.09 -3.05 -14.94
CA ALA A 54 4.70 -1.78 -14.55
C ALA A 54 3.69 -0.85 -13.86
N SER A 55 2.45 -0.78 -14.37
CA SER A 55 1.41 0.07 -13.79
C SER A 55 0.92 -0.40 -12.41
N LEU A 56 0.91 -1.71 -12.16
CA LEU A 56 0.61 -2.28 -10.84
C LEU A 56 1.66 -1.89 -9.80
N ILE A 57 2.94 -1.94 -10.19
CA ILE A 57 4.05 -1.54 -9.32
C ILE A 57 4.05 -0.03 -9.10
N ALA A 58 3.93 0.75 -10.18
CA ALA A 58 3.79 2.20 -10.14
C ALA A 58 2.72 2.67 -9.14
N SER A 59 1.57 1.99 -9.17
CA SER A 59 0.42 2.27 -8.30
C SER A 59 0.67 1.98 -6.82
N ASN A 60 1.62 1.11 -6.53
CA ASN A 60 2.00 0.77 -5.18
C ASN A 60 3.23 1.55 -4.70
N ILE A 61 4.04 2.11 -5.59
CA ILE A 61 5.13 2.99 -5.21
C ILE A 61 4.58 4.32 -4.73
N SER A 62 4.68 4.58 -3.43
CA SER A 62 4.27 5.86 -2.86
C SER A 62 5.12 6.26 -1.64
N ALA A 63 4.74 7.37 -0.99
CA ALA A 63 5.39 7.88 0.21
C ALA A 63 5.43 6.83 1.33
N GLU A 64 4.39 6.01 1.48
CA GLU A 64 4.34 4.96 2.52
C GLU A 64 5.43 3.88 2.30
N GLN A 65 5.78 3.57 1.03
CA GLN A 65 6.86 2.63 0.71
C GLN A 65 8.23 3.28 0.88
N PHE A 66 8.48 4.43 0.24
CA PHE A 66 9.81 5.03 0.30
C PHE A 66 10.20 5.50 1.70
N ILE A 67 9.27 6.09 2.43
CA ILE A 67 9.56 6.69 3.73
C ILE A 67 9.27 5.67 4.83
N GLY A 68 8.05 5.12 4.85
CA GLY A 68 7.62 4.20 5.91
C GLY A 68 8.29 2.82 5.86
N MET A 69 8.50 2.23 4.68
CA MET A 69 9.17 0.93 4.60
C MET A 69 10.68 1.07 4.84
N SER A 70 11.30 2.17 4.45
CA SER A 70 12.69 2.45 4.82
C SER A 70 12.85 2.72 6.32
N GLY A 71 11.89 3.41 6.95
CA GLY A 71 11.86 3.54 8.41
C GLY A 71 11.68 2.20 9.11
N SER A 72 10.84 1.33 8.57
CA SER A 72 10.72 -0.04 9.04
C SER A 72 12.01 -0.85 8.80
N GLY A 73 12.73 -0.61 7.71
CA GLY A 73 14.05 -1.20 7.44
C GLY A 73 15.12 -0.72 8.41
N PHE A 74 15.08 0.55 8.82
CA PHE A 74 15.93 1.08 9.89
C PHE A 74 15.65 0.42 11.24
N LYS A 75 14.36 0.26 11.58
CA LYS A 75 13.92 -0.30 12.88
C LYS A 75 14.08 -1.83 12.97
N MET A 76 13.73 -2.55 11.91
CA MET A 76 13.49 -3.99 11.92
C MET A 76 14.27 -4.75 10.83
N GLY A 77 15.02 -4.04 9.97
CA GLY A 77 15.82 -4.68 8.96
C GLY A 77 15.03 -5.25 7.79
N LEU A 78 15.61 -6.29 7.17
CA LEU A 78 15.13 -6.96 5.97
C LEU A 78 13.82 -7.71 6.20
N ALA A 79 13.47 -8.07 7.45
CA ALA A 79 12.21 -8.75 7.77
C ALA A 79 10.98 -8.06 7.17
N ILE A 80 10.97 -6.72 7.09
CA ILE A 80 9.86 -5.97 6.50
C ILE A 80 9.66 -6.26 5.00
N ALA A 81 10.68 -6.75 4.30
CA ALA A 81 10.58 -7.20 2.91
C ALA A 81 9.57 -8.34 2.74
N THR A 82 9.13 -9.00 3.82
CA THR A 82 8.04 -9.97 3.79
C THR A 82 6.78 -9.42 3.11
N TYR A 83 6.45 -8.14 3.28
CA TYR A 83 5.32 -7.50 2.60
C TYR A 83 5.47 -7.51 1.08
N GLU A 84 6.69 -7.35 0.57
CA GLU A 84 6.99 -7.32 -0.86
C GLU A 84 7.12 -8.73 -1.44
N TRP A 85 7.83 -9.63 -0.75
CA TRP A 85 8.03 -11.01 -1.21
C TRP A 85 6.75 -11.85 -1.12
N MET A 86 5.96 -11.68 -0.05
CA MET A 86 4.64 -12.33 0.03
C MET A 86 3.62 -11.68 -0.91
N ALA A 87 3.76 -10.38 -1.24
CA ALA A 87 3.01 -9.78 -2.33
C ALA A 87 3.30 -10.47 -3.68
N ALA A 88 4.57 -10.78 -3.98
CA ALA A 88 4.93 -11.53 -5.19
C ALA A 88 4.26 -12.91 -5.23
N PHE A 89 4.28 -13.64 -4.12
CA PHE A 89 3.59 -14.94 -3.99
C PHE A 89 2.07 -14.82 -4.20
N THR A 90 1.43 -13.85 -3.53
CA THR A 90 -0.03 -13.69 -3.59
C THR A 90 -0.50 -13.12 -4.93
N LEU A 91 0.30 -12.32 -5.64
CA LEU A 91 0.02 -11.91 -7.01
C LEU A 91 -0.15 -13.11 -7.95
N ILE A 92 0.69 -14.14 -7.79
CA ILE A 92 0.53 -15.40 -8.53
C ILE A 92 -0.83 -16.04 -8.21
N ILE A 93 -1.22 -16.11 -6.94
CA ILE A 93 -2.53 -16.64 -6.53
C ILE A 93 -3.66 -15.82 -7.20
N VAL A 94 -3.57 -14.49 -7.18
CA VAL A 94 -4.56 -13.60 -7.82
C VAL A 94 -4.65 -13.86 -9.32
N ALA A 95 -3.51 -13.97 -10.02
CA ALA A 95 -3.46 -14.25 -11.46
C ALA A 95 -4.07 -15.60 -11.83
N ILE A 96 -3.85 -16.63 -11.00
CA ILE A 96 -4.33 -17.99 -11.26
C ILE A 96 -5.81 -18.10 -10.92
N PHE A 97 -6.24 -17.60 -9.76
CA PHE A 97 -7.55 -17.92 -9.20
C PHE A 97 -8.56 -16.77 -9.26
N PHE A 98 -8.14 -15.52 -9.06
CA PHE A 98 -9.07 -14.40 -8.89
C PHE A 98 -9.43 -13.75 -10.23
N ILE A 99 -8.42 -13.42 -11.05
CA ILE A 99 -8.63 -12.78 -12.36
C ILE A 99 -9.57 -13.58 -13.26
N PRO A 100 -9.48 -14.92 -13.37
CA PRO A 100 -10.44 -15.69 -14.15
C PRO A 100 -11.88 -15.54 -13.68
N VAL A 101 -12.12 -15.50 -12.37
CA VAL A 101 -13.47 -15.35 -11.81
C VAL A 101 -14.04 -13.99 -12.19
N TYR A 102 -13.24 -12.92 -12.06
CA TYR A 102 -13.65 -11.57 -12.47
C TYR A 102 -13.99 -11.50 -13.97
N LEU A 103 -13.07 -11.96 -14.83
CA LEU A 103 -13.25 -11.89 -16.29
C LEU A 103 -14.42 -12.76 -16.77
N LYS A 104 -14.59 -13.97 -16.21
CA LYS A 104 -15.71 -14.86 -16.56
C LYS A 104 -17.06 -14.21 -16.28
N ASN A 105 -17.17 -13.49 -15.17
CA ASN A 105 -18.40 -12.86 -14.71
C ASN A 105 -18.56 -11.39 -15.20
N LYS A 106 -17.65 -10.91 -16.07
CA LYS A 106 -17.65 -9.54 -16.63
C LYS A 106 -17.67 -8.45 -15.56
N ILE A 107 -16.90 -8.68 -14.50
CA ILE A 107 -16.74 -7.74 -13.39
C ILE A 107 -15.51 -6.89 -13.68
N PHE A 108 -15.70 -5.57 -13.66
CA PHE A 108 -14.64 -4.58 -13.91
C PHE A 108 -14.43 -3.65 -12.72
N THR A 109 -15.38 -3.61 -11.78
CA THR A 109 -15.25 -2.84 -10.53
C THR A 109 -15.70 -3.66 -9.32
N MET A 110 -15.15 -3.37 -8.15
CA MET A 110 -15.49 -3.99 -6.88
C MET A 110 -16.87 -3.56 -6.38
N PRO A 111 -17.32 -2.30 -6.54
CA PRO A 111 -18.73 -1.98 -6.32
C PRO A 111 -19.67 -2.82 -7.19
N GLN A 112 -19.32 -3.05 -8.47
CA GLN A 112 -20.07 -3.95 -9.35
C GLN A 112 -20.05 -5.39 -8.84
N TYR A 113 -18.88 -5.92 -8.45
CA TYR A 113 -18.77 -7.24 -7.82
C TYR A 113 -19.72 -7.38 -6.63
N LEU A 114 -19.67 -6.44 -5.68
CA LEU A 114 -20.45 -6.51 -4.45
C LEU A 114 -21.95 -6.46 -4.73
N ASN A 115 -22.38 -5.62 -5.69
CA ASN A 115 -23.78 -5.55 -6.12
C ASN A 115 -24.22 -6.86 -6.79
N GLN A 116 -23.42 -7.38 -7.73
CA GLN A 116 -23.77 -8.58 -8.51
C GLN A 116 -23.73 -9.85 -7.66
N ARG A 117 -22.74 -9.99 -6.77
CA ARG A 117 -22.59 -11.16 -5.90
C ARG A 117 -23.55 -11.13 -4.71
N TYR A 118 -23.81 -9.95 -4.16
CA TYR A 118 -24.61 -9.78 -2.97
C TYR A 118 -25.79 -8.86 -3.27
N ASN A 119 -25.71 -7.60 -2.85
CA ASN A 119 -26.73 -6.59 -3.10
C ASN A 119 -26.16 -5.17 -2.88
N SER A 120 -26.99 -4.16 -3.16
CA SER A 120 -26.63 -2.74 -3.00
C SER A 120 -26.34 -2.30 -1.58
N ASN A 121 -26.90 -2.98 -0.57
CA ASN A 121 -26.62 -2.67 0.82
C ASN A 121 -25.20 -3.08 1.22
N VAL A 122 -24.75 -4.27 0.81
CA VAL A 122 -23.36 -4.73 1.00
C VAL A 122 -22.39 -3.78 0.29
N ALA A 123 -22.68 -3.40 -0.95
CA ALA A 123 -21.85 -2.48 -1.72
C ALA A 123 -21.73 -1.10 -1.05
N MET A 124 -22.85 -0.54 -0.55
CA MET A 124 -22.85 0.77 0.12
C MET A 124 -22.09 0.73 1.45
N ILE A 125 -22.30 -0.30 2.28
CA ILE A 125 -21.58 -0.44 3.55
C ILE A 125 -20.08 -0.56 3.30
N MET A 126 -19.68 -1.33 2.29
CA MET A 126 -18.29 -1.42 1.88
C MET A 126 -17.73 -0.08 1.39
N ALA A 127 -18.49 0.70 0.64
CA ALA A 127 -18.10 2.05 0.22
C ALA A 127 -17.85 2.96 1.43
N VAL A 128 -18.66 2.89 2.48
CA VAL A 128 -18.45 3.63 3.73
C VAL A 128 -17.14 3.19 4.42
N PHE A 129 -16.90 1.88 4.55
CA PHE A 129 -15.66 1.39 5.15
C PHE A 129 -14.41 1.79 4.36
N TRP A 130 -14.45 1.70 3.03
CA TRP A 130 -13.34 2.18 2.19
C TRP A 130 -13.15 3.69 2.30
N LEU A 131 -14.23 4.46 2.34
CA LEU A 131 -14.16 5.91 2.51
C LEU A 131 -13.44 6.27 3.82
N LEU A 132 -13.83 5.64 4.93
CA LEU A 132 -13.19 5.85 6.23
C LEU A 132 -11.71 5.44 6.21
N LEU A 133 -11.40 4.28 5.66
CA LEU A 133 -10.04 3.77 5.55
C LEU A 133 -9.17 4.70 4.68
N TYR A 134 -9.71 5.17 3.55
CA TYR A 134 -8.96 6.02 2.63
C TYR A 134 -8.69 7.40 3.23
N VAL A 135 -9.66 7.99 3.95
CA VAL A 135 -9.49 9.30 4.59
C VAL A 135 -8.58 9.19 5.82
N LEU A 136 -8.94 8.33 6.79
CA LEU A 136 -8.32 8.31 8.11
C LEU A 136 -6.99 7.55 8.14
N VAL A 137 -6.79 6.59 7.24
CA VAL A 137 -5.56 5.79 7.20
C VAL A 137 -4.68 6.24 6.05
N ASN A 138 -5.09 6.02 4.79
CA ASN A 138 -4.18 6.24 3.66
C ASN A 138 -3.87 7.71 3.41
N LEU A 139 -4.88 8.57 3.19
CA LEU A 139 -4.67 9.98 2.86
C LEU A 139 -3.90 10.69 3.97
N THR A 140 -4.31 10.45 5.21
CA THR A 140 -3.69 11.05 6.40
C THR A 140 -2.24 10.59 6.60
N SER A 141 -1.95 9.30 6.41
CA SER A 141 -0.58 8.79 6.55
C SER A 141 0.35 9.22 5.42
N ILE A 142 -0.13 9.25 4.18
CA ILE A 142 0.65 9.75 3.02
C ILE A 142 0.98 11.24 3.22
N LEU A 143 0.01 12.02 3.72
CA LEU A 143 0.21 13.44 4.00
C LEU A 143 1.28 13.64 5.09
N TYR A 144 1.15 12.91 6.20
CA TYR A 144 2.10 12.99 7.31
C TYR A 144 3.51 12.57 6.90
N LEU A 145 3.67 11.38 6.30
CA LEU A 145 4.96 10.87 5.84
C LEU A 145 5.58 11.80 4.80
N GLY A 146 4.78 12.28 3.84
CA GLY A 146 5.24 13.23 2.85
C GLY A 146 5.74 14.54 3.47
N ALA A 147 5.01 15.08 4.45
CA ALA A 147 5.42 16.28 5.17
C ALA A 147 6.69 16.05 5.99
N LEU A 148 6.82 14.89 6.63
CA LEU A 148 8.02 14.49 7.37
C LEU A 148 9.26 14.47 6.46
N ALA A 149 9.13 13.91 5.26
CA ALA A 149 10.22 13.89 4.29
C ALA A 149 10.61 15.30 3.83
N ILE A 150 9.62 16.13 3.49
CA ILE A 150 9.90 17.51 3.05
C ILE A 150 10.54 18.31 4.18
N SER A 151 10.01 18.19 5.40
CA SER A 151 10.56 18.83 6.60
C SER A 151 12.01 18.41 6.86
N SER A 152 12.32 17.11 6.74
CA SER A 152 13.67 16.58 6.98
C SER A 152 14.73 17.11 6.01
N ILE A 153 14.36 17.34 4.75
CA ILE A 153 15.29 17.82 3.70
C ILE A 153 15.38 19.35 3.70
N SER A 154 14.24 20.03 3.85
CA SER A 154 14.16 21.50 3.75
C SER A 154 14.43 22.24 5.07
N GLY A 155 14.23 21.57 6.21
CA GLY A 155 14.25 22.17 7.54
C GLY A 155 12.97 22.95 7.90
N LEU A 156 11.93 22.91 7.05
CA LEU A 156 10.66 23.58 7.30
C LEU A 156 9.84 22.85 8.38
N ASP A 157 8.96 23.58 9.05
CA ASP A 157 8.00 23.01 9.99
C ASP A 157 7.09 21.97 9.31
N ILE A 158 6.88 20.84 9.99
CA ILE A 158 6.11 19.72 9.44
C ILE A 158 4.64 20.10 9.19
N THR A 159 4.05 20.95 10.01
CA THR A 159 2.67 21.42 9.84
C THR A 159 2.56 22.29 8.59
N LEU A 160 3.52 23.19 8.39
CA LEU A 160 3.61 23.99 7.18
C LEU A 160 3.77 23.10 5.93
N CYS A 161 4.62 22.06 5.99
CA CYS A 161 4.75 21.09 4.91
C CYS A 161 3.44 20.36 4.61
N MET A 162 2.68 19.93 5.64
CA MET A 162 1.36 19.32 5.45
C MET A 162 0.38 20.27 4.76
N ILE A 163 0.32 21.54 5.18
CA ILE A 163 -0.58 22.53 4.58
C ILE A 163 -0.24 22.75 3.09
N PHE A 164 1.04 22.88 2.75
CA PHE A 164 1.46 23.03 1.35
C PHE A 164 1.14 21.81 0.50
N LEU A 165 1.47 20.61 1.00
CA LEU A 165 1.15 19.36 0.30
C LEU A 165 -0.35 19.21 0.08
N ALA A 166 -1.16 19.48 1.10
CA ALA A 166 -2.62 19.46 1.01
C ALA A 166 -3.15 20.45 -0.04
N PHE A 167 -2.63 21.68 -0.05
CA PHE A 167 -3.01 22.70 -1.03
C PHE A 167 -2.70 22.26 -2.46
N PHE A 168 -1.47 21.82 -2.73
CA PHE A 168 -1.07 21.34 -4.06
C PHE A 168 -1.84 20.10 -4.48
N ALA A 169 -2.07 19.15 -3.57
CA ALA A 169 -2.83 17.95 -3.84
C ALA A 169 -4.28 18.29 -4.23
N VAL A 170 -4.95 19.20 -3.51
CA VAL A 170 -6.29 19.68 -3.88
C VAL A 170 -6.27 20.30 -5.27
N MET A 171 -5.34 21.21 -5.54
CA MET A 171 -5.25 21.87 -6.85
C MET A 171 -5.07 20.88 -8.00
N ILE A 172 -4.20 19.88 -7.85
CA ILE A 172 -4.00 18.84 -8.87
C ILE A 172 -5.24 17.95 -8.99
N THR A 173 -5.84 17.54 -7.88
CA THR A 173 -7.05 16.68 -7.89
C THR A 173 -8.22 17.36 -8.59
N LEU A 174 -8.40 18.67 -8.38
CA LEU A 174 -9.43 19.47 -9.04
C LEU A 174 -9.22 19.56 -10.56
N GLY A 175 -8.00 19.30 -11.06
CA GLY A 175 -7.68 19.15 -12.48
C GLY A 175 -8.15 17.82 -13.12
N GLY A 176 -8.54 16.83 -12.30
CA GLY A 176 -9.13 15.55 -12.72
C GLY A 176 -8.12 14.45 -13.10
N MET A 177 -8.57 13.20 -13.17
CA MET A 177 -7.73 12.01 -13.42
C MET A 177 -6.88 12.08 -14.70
N LYS A 178 -7.30 12.86 -15.72
CA LYS A 178 -6.56 12.97 -16.98
C LYS A 178 -5.18 13.56 -16.74
N VAL A 179 -5.06 14.54 -15.84
CA VAL A 179 -3.78 15.18 -15.53
C VAL A 179 -2.90 14.24 -14.71
N ILE A 180 -3.50 13.53 -13.74
CA ILE A 180 -2.81 12.64 -12.80
C ILE A 180 -2.13 11.48 -13.54
N GLY A 181 -2.86 10.76 -14.41
CA GLY A 181 -2.35 9.53 -15.01
C GLY A 181 -1.12 9.70 -15.92
N TYR A 182 -0.92 10.87 -16.54
CA TYR A 182 0.26 11.11 -17.39
C TYR A 182 1.49 11.55 -16.60
N THR A 183 1.31 12.20 -15.46
CA THR A 183 2.43 12.58 -14.59
C THR A 183 2.99 11.38 -13.82
N ASP A 184 2.14 10.40 -13.50
CA ASP A 184 2.51 9.21 -12.74
C ASP A 184 3.63 8.38 -13.41
N VAL A 185 3.59 8.21 -14.74
CA VAL A 185 4.58 7.38 -15.45
C VAL A 185 6.00 7.97 -15.33
N VAL A 186 6.11 9.29 -15.51
CA VAL A 186 7.38 10.01 -15.40
C VAL A 186 7.89 9.94 -13.96
N GLN A 187 7.00 10.10 -12.97
CA GLN A 187 7.36 10.07 -11.55
C GLN A 187 7.90 8.70 -11.12
N VAL A 188 7.25 7.61 -11.54
CA VAL A 188 7.70 6.25 -11.18
C VAL A 188 9.11 5.98 -11.66
N PHE A 189 9.45 6.41 -12.87
CA PHE A 189 10.82 6.29 -13.39
C PHE A 189 11.83 7.02 -12.50
N PHE A 190 11.56 8.29 -12.15
CA PHE A 190 12.46 9.08 -11.29
C PHE A 190 12.52 8.57 -9.85
N LEU A 191 11.44 8.00 -9.32
CA LEU A 191 11.44 7.38 -7.99
C LEU A 191 12.29 6.11 -7.96
N ILE A 192 12.16 5.23 -8.96
CA ILE A 192 12.98 4.02 -9.05
C ILE A 192 14.45 4.42 -9.20
N LEU A 193 14.76 5.36 -10.10
CA LEU A 193 16.11 5.86 -10.30
C LEU A 193 16.67 6.50 -9.01
N GLY A 194 15.89 7.37 -8.36
CA GLY A 194 16.27 8.01 -7.11
C GLY A 194 16.49 7.01 -5.97
N GLY A 195 15.65 5.98 -5.86
CA GLY A 195 15.82 4.86 -4.95
C GLY A 195 17.11 4.09 -5.19
N LEU A 196 17.41 3.74 -6.44
CA LEU A 196 18.63 3.03 -6.81
C LEU A 196 19.88 3.87 -6.53
N VAL A 197 19.88 5.15 -6.90
CA VAL A 197 21.00 6.07 -6.63
C VAL A 197 21.20 6.26 -5.13
N THR A 198 20.13 6.45 -4.37
CA THR A 198 20.21 6.59 -2.90
C THR A 198 20.78 5.33 -2.25
N THR A 199 20.31 4.15 -2.68
CA THR A 199 20.83 2.86 -2.21
C THR A 199 22.32 2.72 -2.55
N TYR A 200 22.70 3.04 -3.78
CA TYR A 200 24.09 2.99 -4.23
C TYR A 200 25.00 3.88 -3.38
N LEU A 201 24.61 5.12 -3.14
CA LEU A 201 25.39 6.06 -2.32
C LEU A 201 25.45 5.61 -0.86
N ALA A 202 24.34 5.16 -0.28
CA ALA A 202 24.28 4.69 1.10
C ALA A 202 25.19 3.46 1.32
N LEU A 203 25.17 2.50 0.40
CA LEU A 203 26.04 1.31 0.48
C LEU A 203 27.52 1.66 0.32
N ASN A 204 27.87 2.58 -0.59
CA ASN A 204 29.25 3.04 -0.70
C ASN A 204 29.71 3.77 0.57
N LEU A 205 28.85 4.60 1.17
CA LEU A 205 29.18 5.30 2.40
C LEU A 205 29.37 4.33 3.57
N VAL A 206 28.56 3.26 3.67
CA VAL A 206 28.80 2.17 4.62
C VAL A 206 30.15 1.51 4.37
N ALA A 207 30.52 1.26 3.11
CA ALA A 207 31.84 0.69 2.80
C ALA A 207 32.98 1.61 3.24
N GLU A 208 32.87 2.91 2.96
CA GLU A 208 33.86 3.93 3.34
C GLU A 208 34.01 4.06 4.86
N GLU A 209 32.90 4.00 5.61
CA GLU A 209 32.90 4.04 7.07
C GLU A 209 33.78 2.93 7.68
N PHE A 210 33.78 1.75 7.06
CA PHE A 210 34.60 0.61 7.49
C PHE A 210 35.89 0.44 6.67
N GLY A 211 36.37 1.51 6.03
CA GLY A 211 37.67 1.53 5.34
C GLY A 211 37.75 0.77 4.02
N SER A 212 36.61 0.50 3.38
CA SER A 212 36.50 -0.16 2.08
C SER A 212 35.81 0.75 1.05
N THR A 213 35.58 0.25 -0.15
CA THR A 213 34.80 0.94 -1.19
C THR A 213 33.94 -0.05 -1.97
N GLY A 214 32.86 0.46 -2.59
CA GLY A 214 32.01 -0.30 -3.48
C GLY A 214 30.80 -0.94 -2.80
N VAL A 215 29.68 -0.95 -3.53
CA VAL A 215 28.35 -1.35 -3.02
C VAL A 215 28.25 -2.80 -2.55
N ILE A 216 29.03 -3.71 -3.16
CA ILE A 216 29.06 -5.13 -2.75
C ILE A 216 29.72 -5.26 -1.38
N ASN A 217 30.84 -4.57 -1.17
CA ASN A 217 31.50 -4.54 0.13
C ASN A 217 30.61 -3.86 1.17
N GLY A 218 29.96 -2.75 0.81
CA GLY A 218 28.97 -2.09 1.66
C GLY A 218 27.86 -3.05 2.09
N PHE A 219 27.27 -3.79 1.16
CA PHE A 219 26.24 -4.79 1.48
C PHE A 219 26.76 -5.90 2.41
N ASN A 220 27.92 -6.48 2.12
CA ASN A 220 28.53 -7.50 2.97
C ASN A 220 28.86 -6.97 4.38
N LEU A 221 29.28 -5.71 4.48
CA LEU A 221 29.52 -5.07 5.78
C LEU A 221 28.22 -4.83 6.54
N MET A 222 27.11 -4.55 5.84
CA MET A 222 25.81 -4.47 6.51
C MET A 222 25.40 -5.80 7.13
N THR A 223 25.59 -6.92 6.42
CA THR A 223 25.22 -8.24 6.94
C THR A 223 26.08 -8.70 8.10
N THR A 224 27.30 -8.18 8.24
CA THR A 224 28.18 -8.45 9.39
C THR A 224 27.96 -7.51 10.57
N HIS A 225 27.78 -6.21 10.33
CA HIS A 225 27.65 -5.19 11.39
C HIS A 225 26.22 -4.97 11.89
N ALA A 226 25.21 -5.42 11.14
CA ALA A 226 23.81 -5.41 11.55
C ALA A 226 23.16 -6.76 11.23
N ASN A 227 23.81 -7.86 11.61
CA ASN A 227 23.34 -9.21 11.27
C ASN A 227 21.89 -9.47 11.69
N ASP A 228 21.48 -8.98 12.86
CA ASP A 228 20.10 -9.09 13.35
C ASP A 228 19.06 -8.40 12.45
N HIS A 229 19.48 -7.39 11.67
CA HIS A 229 18.65 -6.72 10.66
C HIS A 229 18.53 -7.53 9.37
N PHE A 230 19.13 -8.71 9.24
CA PHE A 230 18.98 -9.58 8.07
C PHE A 230 18.21 -10.85 8.36
N HIS A 231 17.74 -11.09 9.59
CA HIS A 231 16.83 -12.19 9.90
C HIS A 231 15.42 -11.89 9.40
N MET A 232 14.81 -12.85 8.70
CA MET A 232 13.47 -12.71 8.14
C MET A 232 12.39 -13.14 9.11
N ILE A 233 12.70 -14.09 10.01
CA ILE A 233 11.74 -14.64 10.96
C ILE A 233 12.16 -14.28 12.38
N PHE A 234 11.37 -13.42 13.03
CA PHE A 234 11.66 -13.03 14.40
C PHE A 234 11.30 -14.11 15.42
N GLU A 235 12.19 -14.28 16.39
CA GLU A 235 11.90 -14.97 17.64
C GLU A 235 10.99 -14.12 18.54
N LYS A 236 10.26 -14.76 19.45
CA LYS A 236 9.30 -14.10 20.36
C LYS A 236 9.94 -13.06 21.29
N THR A 237 11.24 -13.19 21.54
CA THR A 237 12.05 -12.28 22.36
C THR A 237 12.43 -11.00 21.62
N ASN A 238 12.30 -10.97 20.29
CA ASN A 238 12.63 -9.80 19.49
C ASN A 238 11.61 -8.67 19.78
N PRO A 239 12.07 -7.44 20.08
CA PRO A 239 11.19 -6.29 20.34
C PRO A 239 10.19 -5.98 19.20
N ASN A 240 10.52 -6.40 17.98
CA ASN A 240 9.73 -6.17 16.78
C ASN A 240 8.75 -7.31 16.45
N TYR A 241 8.70 -8.38 17.26
CA TYR A 241 7.78 -9.51 17.05
C TYR A 241 6.31 -9.08 17.00
N MET A 242 5.94 -8.04 17.76
CA MET A 242 4.58 -7.50 17.77
C MET A 242 4.14 -6.93 16.40
N ASP A 243 5.09 -6.42 15.62
CA ASP A 243 4.86 -5.90 14.28
C ASP A 243 4.97 -7.02 13.22
N LEU A 244 5.91 -7.97 13.40
CA LEU A 244 6.16 -9.11 12.49
C LEU A 244 6.29 -10.44 13.26
N PRO A 245 5.17 -11.15 13.54
CA PRO A 245 5.13 -12.28 14.45
C PRO A 245 5.60 -13.59 13.80
N GLY A 246 6.92 -13.75 13.66
CA GLY A 246 7.56 -14.99 13.25
C GLY A 246 6.93 -15.62 12.00
N LEU A 247 6.54 -16.91 12.08
CA LEU A 247 5.98 -17.65 10.93
C LEU A 247 4.63 -17.14 10.43
N SER A 248 3.92 -16.33 11.20
CA SER A 248 2.65 -15.74 10.74
C SER A 248 2.84 -14.77 9.57
N VAL A 249 4.07 -14.31 9.32
CA VAL A 249 4.41 -13.56 8.10
C VAL A 249 4.37 -14.43 6.84
N LEU A 250 4.48 -15.76 6.95
CA LEU A 250 4.45 -16.69 5.82
C LEU A 250 3.09 -17.37 5.67
N ILE A 251 2.55 -17.92 6.76
CA ILE A 251 1.36 -18.79 6.74
C ILE A 251 0.14 -18.19 7.44
N GLY A 252 0.30 -17.03 8.08
CA GLY A 252 -0.73 -16.38 8.90
C GLY A 252 -1.38 -15.17 8.24
N GLY A 253 -1.58 -14.11 9.03
CA GLY A 253 -2.29 -12.91 8.61
C GLY A 253 -1.68 -12.15 7.43
N MET A 254 -0.39 -12.35 7.14
CA MET A 254 0.26 -11.71 5.99
C MET A 254 -0.36 -12.12 4.65
N LEU A 255 -0.86 -13.36 4.54
CA LEU A 255 -1.60 -13.80 3.36
C LEU A 255 -2.92 -13.04 3.22
N ILE A 256 -3.60 -12.76 4.34
CA ILE A 256 -4.86 -12.01 4.35
C ILE A 256 -4.60 -10.56 3.92
N ILE A 257 -3.55 -9.93 4.46
CA ILE A 257 -3.14 -8.57 4.08
C ILE A 257 -2.94 -8.49 2.56
N ASN A 258 -2.08 -9.37 2.03
CA ASN A 258 -1.68 -9.30 0.64
C ASN A 258 -2.78 -9.72 -0.34
N LEU A 259 -3.53 -10.80 -0.05
CA LEU A 259 -4.63 -11.23 -0.92
C LEU A 259 -5.78 -10.22 -0.92
N ASN A 260 -6.04 -9.54 0.21
CA ASN A 260 -6.99 -8.44 0.24
C ASN A 260 -6.50 -7.26 -0.63
N TYR A 261 -5.25 -6.86 -0.47
CA TYR A 261 -4.68 -5.71 -1.19
C TYR A 261 -4.59 -5.96 -2.71
N TRP A 262 -4.03 -7.08 -3.16
CA TRP A 262 -3.80 -7.35 -4.59
C TRP A 262 -5.02 -7.95 -5.30
N GLY A 263 -5.82 -8.71 -4.56
CA GLY A 263 -6.94 -9.47 -5.12
C GLY A 263 -8.31 -8.80 -4.98
N CYS A 264 -8.48 -7.88 -4.03
CA CYS A 264 -9.80 -7.31 -3.71
C CYS A 264 -9.84 -5.78 -3.74
N ASN A 265 -8.71 -5.09 -3.89
CA ASN A 265 -8.67 -3.63 -3.95
C ASN A 265 -9.01 -3.12 -5.35
N GLN A 266 -9.97 -2.20 -5.42
CA GLN A 266 -10.40 -1.53 -6.65
C GLN A 266 -9.24 -0.98 -7.47
N TYR A 267 -8.35 -0.21 -6.86
CA TYR A 267 -7.32 0.55 -7.58
C TYR A 267 -6.27 -0.35 -8.23
N ILE A 268 -6.02 -1.50 -7.62
CA ILE A 268 -4.97 -2.43 -8.01
C ILE A 268 -5.52 -3.44 -9.01
N THR A 269 -6.53 -4.21 -8.62
CA THR A 269 -7.04 -5.32 -9.44
C THR A 269 -7.64 -4.82 -10.76
N GLN A 270 -8.27 -3.64 -10.78
CA GLN A 270 -8.93 -3.08 -11.97
C GLN A 270 -7.99 -2.94 -13.19
N ARG A 271 -6.70 -2.65 -12.98
CA ARG A 271 -5.71 -2.50 -14.08
C ARG A 271 -5.52 -3.79 -14.88
N ALA A 272 -5.69 -4.95 -14.24
CA ALA A 272 -5.63 -6.25 -14.89
C ALA A 272 -6.96 -6.66 -15.54
N LEU A 273 -8.09 -6.07 -15.11
CA LEU A 273 -9.43 -6.44 -15.60
C LEU A 273 -9.78 -5.83 -16.97
N GLY A 274 -9.03 -4.83 -17.44
CA GLY A 274 -9.21 -4.23 -18.78
C GLY A 274 -8.54 -5.02 -19.93
N ALA A 275 -7.91 -6.15 -19.64
CA ALA A 275 -7.17 -6.95 -20.61
C ALA A 275 -7.68 -8.40 -20.67
N ASP A 276 -7.33 -9.12 -21.75
CA ASP A 276 -7.61 -10.54 -21.85
C ASP A 276 -6.82 -11.34 -20.79
N LEU A 277 -7.30 -12.55 -20.47
CA LEU A 277 -6.75 -13.35 -19.38
C LEU A 277 -5.24 -13.63 -19.53
N LYS A 278 -4.75 -13.87 -20.76
CA LYS A 278 -3.32 -14.17 -20.99
C LYS A 278 -2.47 -12.94 -20.71
N THR A 279 -2.90 -11.79 -21.23
CA THR A 279 -2.19 -10.52 -21.04
C THR A 279 -2.22 -10.07 -19.58
N ALA A 280 -3.38 -10.16 -18.92
CA ALA A 280 -3.54 -9.85 -17.51
C ALA A 280 -2.64 -10.73 -16.62
N ARG A 281 -2.61 -12.05 -16.86
CA ARG A 281 -1.76 -12.99 -16.12
C ARG A 281 -0.28 -12.69 -16.27
N ASN A 282 0.18 -12.51 -17.50
CA ASN A 282 1.58 -12.21 -17.74
C ASN A 282 1.99 -10.86 -17.15
N GLY A 283 1.07 -9.87 -17.15
CA GLY A 283 1.32 -8.59 -16.48
C GLY A 283 1.41 -8.72 -14.97
N ILE A 284 0.53 -9.50 -14.35
CA ILE A 284 0.61 -9.76 -12.90
C ILE A 284 1.86 -10.58 -12.54
N LEU A 285 2.25 -11.56 -13.36
CA LEU A 285 3.49 -12.31 -13.14
C LEU A 285 4.73 -11.41 -13.26
N PHE A 286 4.72 -10.48 -14.20
CA PHE A 286 5.78 -9.48 -14.31
C PHE A 286 5.81 -8.55 -13.08
N ALA A 287 4.66 -8.10 -12.59
CA ALA A 287 4.57 -7.36 -11.33
C ALA A 287 5.11 -8.19 -10.14
N ALA A 288 4.79 -9.48 -10.07
CA ALA A 288 5.31 -10.37 -9.04
C ALA A 288 6.84 -10.46 -9.07
N PHE A 289 7.45 -10.50 -10.26
CA PHE A 289 8.91 -10.44 -10.39
C PHE A 289 9.48 -9.10 -9.92
N LEU A 290 8.89 -7.97 -10.35
CA LEU A 290 9.34 -6.64 -9.92
C LEU A 290 9.22 -6.43 -8.40
N LYS A 291 8.23 -7.04 -7.76
CA LYS A 291 8.08 -7.03 -6.31
C LYS A 291 9.26 -7.63 -5.56
N LEU A 292 9.94 -8.62 -6.13
CA LEU A 292 11.16 -9.18 -5.52
C LEU A 292 12.29 -8.16 -5.43
N LEU A 293 12.32 -7.19 -6.35
CA LEU A 293 13.38 -6.17 -6.44
C LEU A 293 13.10 -4.94 -5.58
N MET A 294 11.84 -4.71 -5.19
CA MET A 294 11.44 -3.53 -4.42
C MET A 294 12.25 -3.32 -3.13
N PRO A 295 12.53 -4.34 -2.29
CA PRO A 295 13.32 -4.15 -1.08
C PRO A 295 14.70 -3.53 -1.29
N ILE A 296 15.29 -3.65 -2.49
CA ILE A 296 16.56 -3.01 -2.83
C ILE A 296 16.45 -1.49 -2.69
N ILE A 297 15.34 -0.89 -3.12
CA ILE A 297 15.18 0.57 -3.17
C ILE A 297 14.40 1.16 -1.99
N VAL A 298 13.65 0.35 -1.24
CA VAL A 298 12.83 0.83 -0.11
C VAL A 298 13.14 0.20 1.24
N VAL A 299 13.95 -0.87 1.33
CA VAL A 299 14.34 -1.49 2.62
C VAL A 299 15.83 -1.32 2.87
N LEU A 300 16.69 -1.70 1.92
CA LEU A 300 18.15 -1.61 2.08
C LEU A 300 18.65 -0.22 2.47
N PRO A 301 18.12 0.90 1.91
CA PRO A 301 18.49 2.23 2.38
C PRO A 301 18.23 2.43 3.87
N GLY A 302 17.11 1.93 4.40
CA GLY A 302 16.80 1.98 5.83
C GLY A 302 17.85 1.29 6.70
N ILE A 303 18.30 0.09 6.28
CA ILE A 303 19.33 -0.68 6.97
C ILE A 303 20.68 0.06 6.93
N ALA A 304 21.04 0.61 5.77
CA ALA A 304 22.26 1.41 5.63
C ALA A 304 22.22 2.65 6.53
N ALA A 305 21.09 3.35 6.57
CA ALA A 305 20.88 4.49 7.47
C ALA A 305 21.01 4.11 8.95
N PHE A 306 20.55 2.92 9.34
CA PHE A 306 20.71 2.39 10.70
C PHE A 306 22.18 2.23 11.07
N ILE A 307 22.96 1.56 10.23
CA ILE A 307 24.39 1.34 10.50
C ILE A 307 25.15 2.67 10.55
N LEU A 308 24.90 3.56 9.58
CA LEU A 308 25.54 4.87 9.54
C LEU A 308 25.19 5.69 10.79
N TYR A 309 23.92 5.67 11.22
CA TYR A 309 23.50 6.35 12.44
C TYR A 309 24.20 5.81 13.70
N GLN A 310 24.34 4.48 13.83
CA GLN A 310 25.08 3.86 14.94
C GLN A 310 26.57 4.28 14.97
N ASN A 311 27.13 4.63 13.81
CA ASN A 311 28.52 5.11 13.67
C ASN A 311 28.61 6.64 13.64
N GLY A 312 27.60 7.36 14.15
CA GLY A 312 27.67 8.81 14.38
C GLY A 312 27.30 9.68 13.18
N HIS A 313 26.85 9.09 12.07
CA HIS A 313 26.30 9.86 10.95
C HIS A 313 24.90 10.40 11.27
N PHE A 314 24.50 11.47 10.58
CA PHE A 314 23.17 12.11 10.59
C PHE A 314 22.71 12.77 11.90
N GLY A 315 23.13 12.31 13.07
CA GLY A 315 22.91 12.95 14.38
C GLY A 315 21.49 13.50 14.57
N ALA A 316 21.38 14.84 14.67
CA ALA A 316 20.11 15.54 14.90
C ALA A 316 19.08 15.39 13.76
N GLU A 317 19.49 15.03 12.55
CA GLU A 317 18.58 14.92 11.40
C GLU A 317 17.62 13.73 11.54
N MET A 318 18.04 12.69 12.25
CA MET A 318 17.21 11.52 12.59
C MET A 318 16.24 11.75 13.77
N LEU A 319 16.37 12.88 14.49
CA LEU A 319 15.58 13.16 15.70
C LEU A 319 14.31 13.97 15.40
N GLN A 320 13.19 13.55 15.97
CA GLN A 320 11.96 14.31 16.10
C GLN A 320 11.66 14.49 17.58
N ASP A 321 11.53 15.75 18.03
CA ASP A 321 11.27 16.11 19.42
C ASP A 321 12.23 15.45 20.43
N GLY A 322 13.51 15.28 20.02
CA GLY A 322 14.56 14.67 20.83
C GLY A 322 14.61 13.14 20.81
N THR A 323 13.71 12.47 20.07
CA THR A 323 13.66 11.00 19.91
C THR A 323 13.95 10.59 18.49
N VAL A 324 14.58 9.42 18.29
CA VAL A 324 14.85 8.90 16.94
C VAL A 324 13.54 8.55 16.26
N ASN A 325 13.29 9.14 15.09
CA ASN A 325 12.18 8.74 14.23
C ASN A 325 12.72 7.95 13.03
N PRO A 326 12.49 6.62 12.97
CA PRO A 326 12.94 5.77 11.88
C PRO A 326 12.45 6.23 10.50
N ASP A 327 11.26 6.83 10.39
CA ASP A 327 10.70 7.29 9.11
C ASP A 327 11.52 8.44 8.48
N ARG A 328 12.47 9.02 9.22
CA ARG A 328 13.44 9.98 8.67
C ARG A 328 14.63 9.33 7.94
N ALA A 329 14.80 8.01 8.03
CA ALA A 329 15.94 7.29 7.46
C ALA A 329 16.14 7.59 5.96
N TYR A 330 15.08 7.45 5.15
CA TYR A 330 15.19 7.68 3.71
C TYR A 330 15.41 9.16 3.35
N PRO A 331 14.63 10.13 3.88
CA PRO A 331 14.86 11.55 3.64
C PRO A 331 16.28 12.02 3.99
N VAL A 332 16.83 11.51 5.08
CA VAL A 332 18.18 11.88 5.54
C VAL A 332 19.26 11.37 4.58
N LEU A 333 19.10 10.17 4.01
CA LEU A 333 20.03 9.68 2.98
C LEU A 333 20.03 10.53 1.71
N LEU A 334 18.94 11.24 1.41
CA LEU A 334 18.91 12.17 0.29
C LEU A 334 19.82 13.39 0.51
N ASN A 335 20.23 13.67 1.75
CA ASN A 335 21.25 14.69 2.03
C ASN A 335 22.65 14.27 1.56
N LEU A 336 22.89 12.99 1.26
CA LEU A 336 24.14 12.50 0.69
C LEU A 336 24.28 12.82 -0.81
N LEU A 337 23.18 13.17 -1.48
CA LEU A 337 23.20 13.48 -2.90
C LEU A 337 23.97 14.78 -3.15
N PRO A 338 24.79 14.85 -4.21
CA PRO A 338 25.47 16.08 -4.58
C PRO A 338 24.44 17.15 -4.97
N VAL A 339 24.87 18.41 -4.88
CA VAL A 339 24.07 19.58 -5.27
C VAL A 339 23.52 19.37 -6.70
N GLY A 340 22.24 19.68 -6.88
CA GLY A 340 21.50 19.43 -8.12
C GLY A 340 20.79 18.07 -8.13
N LEU A 341 21.48 16.97 -7.80
CA LEU A 341 20.80 15.66 -7.64
C LEU A 341 19.93 15.62 -6.39
N LYS A 342 20.36 16.30 -5.32
CA LYS A 342 19.54 16.53 -4.12
C LYS A 342 18.27 17.29 -4.48
N GLY A 343 18.37 18.42 -5.19
CA GLY A 343 17.23 19.18 -5.70
C GLY A 343 16.30 18.38 -6.61
N LEU A 344 16.85 17.59 -7.54
CA LEU A 344 16.05 16.72 -8.41
C LEU A 344 15.28 15.66 -7.63
N SER A 345 15.93 15.00 -6.65
CA SER A 345 15.31 13.96 -5.84
C SER A 345 14.25 14.54 -4.91
N PHE A 346 14.50 15.71 -4.32
CA PHE A 346 13.53 16.46 -3.54
C PHE A 346 12.29 16.83 -4.38
N ALA A 347 12.49 17.27 -5.63
CA ALA A 347 11.42 17.60 -6.56
C ALA A 347 10.59 16.36 -6.96
N ALA A 348 11.26 15.27 -7.32
CA ALA A 348 10.61 14.02 -7.70
C ALA A 348 9.81 13.42 -6.53
N LEU A 349 10.38 13.41 -5.32
CA LEU A 349 9.70 12.93 -4.12
C LEU A 349 8.48 13.79 -3.79
N THR A 350 8.62 15.12 -3.81
CA THR A 350 7.50 16.05 -3.58
C THR A 350 6.39 15.83 -4.60
N ALA A 351 6.73 15.73 -5.88
CA ALA A 351 5.76 15.50 -6.94
C ALA A 351 5.04 14.16 -6.81
N ALA A 352 5.77 13.10 -6.43
CA ALA A 352 5.21 11.78 -6.18
C ALA A 352 4.24 11.76 -4.98
N ILE A 353 4.59 12.44 -3.88
CA ILE A 353 3.71 12.59 -2.71
C ILE A 353 2.42 13.28 -3.13
N VAL A 354 2.52 14.43 -3.82
CA VAL A 354 1.35 15.20 -4.26
C VAL A 354 0.48 14.38 -5.23
N ALA A 355 1.08 13.63 -6.15
CA ALA A 355 0.35 12.77 -7.07
C ALA A 355 -0.38 11.63 -6.35
N SER A 356 0.27 10.99 -5.36
CA SER A 356 -0.34 9.95 -4.53
C SER A 356 -1.51 10.50 -3.72
N LEU A 357 -1.34 11.65 -3.07
CA LEU A 357 -2.42 12.36 -2.37
C LEU A 357 -3.58 12.69 -3.30
N ALA A 358 -3.30 13.18 -4.50
CA ALA A 358 -4.32 13.51 -5.49
C ALA A 358 -5.07 12.27 -5.99
N GLY A 359 -4.36 11.17 -6.24
CA GLY A 359 -4.95 9.88 -6.61
C GLY A 359 -5.91 9.36 -5.54
N LYS A 360 -5.50 9.37 -4.26
CA LYS A 360 -6.33 8.95 -3.13
C LYS A 360 -7.54 9.88 -2.94
N ALA A 361 -7.35 11.20 -3.00
CA ALA A 361 -8.43 12.17 -2.89
C ALA A 361 -9.47 12.01 -4.02
N ASN A 362 -9.04 11.70 -5.24
CA ASN A 362 -9.95 11.40 -6.35
C ASN A 362 -10.74 10.10 -6.10
N SER A 363 -10.12 9.05 -5.58
CA SER A 363 -10.83 7.82 -5.21
C SER A 363 -11.88 8.07 -4.12
N ILE A 364 -11.52 8.84 -3.08
CA ILE A 364 -12.45 9.28 -2.02
C ILE A 364 -13.66 10.01 -2.62
N ALA A 365 -13.40 10.97 -3.52
CA ALA A 365 -14.45 11.73 -4.18
C ALA A 365 -15.38 10.82 -5.02
N THR A 366 -14.79 9.87 -5.74
CA THR A 366 -15.53 8.94 -6.59
C THR A 366 -16.42 8.01 -5.76
N ILE A 367 -15.86 7.41 -4.70
CA ILE A 367 -16.61 6.53 -3.79
C ILE A 367 -17.76 7.31 -3.14
N PHE A 368 -17.47 8.50 -2.61
CA PHE A 368 -18.50 9.31 -1.96
C PHE A 368 -19.59 9.76 -2.94
N THR A 369 -19.23 10.19 -4.16
CA THR A 369 -20.21 10.71 -5.11
C THR A 369 -21.03 9.61 -5.78
N LEU A 370 -20.39 8.55 -6.28
CA LEU A 370 -21.07 7.53 -7.07
C LEU A 370 -21.71 6.45 -6.19
N ASP A 371 -20.97 5.96 -5.19
CA ASP A 371 -21.42 4.80 -4.41
C ASP A 371 -22.32 5.20 -3.23
N ILE A 372 -22.20 6.44 -2.73
CA ILE A 372 -22.99 6.94 -1.60
C ILE A 372 -23.99 8.00 -2.05
N TYR A 373 -23.53 9.15 -2.57
CA TYR A 373 -24.38 10.30 -2.85
C TYR A 373 -25.41 10.00 -3.94
N LYS A 374 -24.97 9.53 -5.13
CA LYS A 374 -25.87 9.16 -6.23
C LYS A 374 -26.78 7.99 -5.88
N THR A 375 -26.33 7.07 -5.04
CA THR A 375 -27.11 5.85 -4.77
C THR A 375 -28.15 6.04 -3.65
N LYS A 376 -27.89 6.92 -2.66
CA LYS A 376 -28.71 7.04 -1.45
C LYS A 376 -29.15 8.44 -1.08
N LEU A 377 -28.40 9.49 -1.44
CA LEU A 377 -28.72 10.86 -1.03
C LEU A 377 -29.49 11.64 -2.10
N ASN A 378 -29.07 11.52 -3.36
CA ASN A 378 -29.74 12.15 -4.49
C ASN A 378 -29.59 11.29 -5.75
N VAL A 379 -30.61 10.45 -5.99
CA VAL A 379 -30.63 9.46 -7.08
C VAL A 379 -30.69 10.11 -8.46
N ASP A 380 -31.35 11.26 -8.54
CA ASP A 380 -31.57 11.99 -9.79
C ASP A 380 -30.50 13.07 -10.02
N ALA A 381 -29.38 13.03 -9.28
CA ALA A 381 -28.31 14.00 -9.41
C ALA A 381 -27.69 13.95 -10.83
N ASP A 382 -27.70 15.11 -11.49
CA ASP A 382 -27.05 15.29 -12.79
C ASP A 382 -25.52 15.25 -12.67
N GLU A 383 -24.83 15.06 -13.79
CA GLU A 383 -23.36 14.95 -13.82
C GLU A 383 -22.67 16.19 -13.24
N LYS A 384 -23.22 17.38 -13.47
CA LYS A 384 -22.68 18.64 -12.96
C LYS A 384 -22.74 18.69 -11.43
N THR A 385 -23.85 18.26 -10.83
CA THR A 385 -23.98 18.15 -9.37
C THR A 385 -23.00 17.14 -8.81
N LEU A 386 -22.87 15.96 -9.44
CA LEU A 386 -21.93 14.92 -9.00
C LEU A 386 -20.49 15.42 -9.01
N VAL A 387 -20.05 16.10 -10.07
CA VAL A 387 -18.71 16.70 -10.15
C VAL A 387 -18.51 17.74 -9.05
N ASN A 388 -19.49 18.62 -8.80
CA ASN A 388 -19.37 19.64 -7.76
C ASN A 388 -19.32 19.05 -6.35
N VAL A 389 -20.12 18.01 -6.07
CA VAL A 389 -20.08 17.27 -4.80
C VAL A 389 -18.73 16.58 -4.65
N GLY A 390 -18.19 15.98 -5.72
CA GLY A 390 -16.87 15.36 -5.71
C GLY A 390 -15.76 16.35 -5.36
N LYS A 391 -15.78 17.54 -5.97
CA LYS A 391 -14.85 18.63 -5.62
C LYS A 391 -14.94 19.04 -4.15
N LYS A 392 -16.14 19.13 -3.59
CA LYS A 392 -16.32 19.40 -2.15
C LYS A 392 -15.77 18.27 -1.29
N ALA A 393 -16.02 17.01 -1.66
CA ALA A 393 -15.51 15.84 -0.95
C ALA A 393 -13.98 15.81 -0.89
N ILE A 394 -13.29 16.19 -1.98
CA ILE A 394 -11.82 16.33 -2.01
C ILE A 394 -11.33 17.32 -0.95
N VAL A 395 -11.91 18.53 -0.94
CA VAL A 395 -11.52 19.59 0.00
C VAL A 395 -11.78 19.17 1.44
N VAL A 396 -12.96 18.60 1.72
CA VAL A 396 -13.33 18.13 3.06
C VAL A 396 -12.41 17.00 3.53
N ALA A 397 -12.13 16.01 2.69
CA ALA A 397 -11.24 14.90 3.02
C ALA A 397 -9.82 15.37 3.32
N MET A 398 -9.30 16.33 2.54
CA MET A 398 -7.97 16.90 2.77
C MET A 398 -7.90 17.72 4.07
N LEU A 399 -8.93 18.51 4.38
CA LEU A 399 -9.02 19.23 5.64
C LEU A 399 -9.04 18.28 6.84
N ILE A 400 -9.83 17.19 6.75
CA ILE A 400 -9.83 16.15 7.77
C ILE A 400 -8.43 15.55 7.92
N ALA A 401 -7.75 15.21 6.83
CA ALA A 401 -6.40 14.64 6.88
C ALA A 401 -5.38 15.59 7.56
N VAL A 402 -5.40 16.90 7.23
CA VAL A 402 -4.52 17.90 7.84
C VAL A 402 -4.78 18.03 9.34
N VAL A 403 -6.05 18.06 9.75
CA VAL A 403 -6.42 18.22 11.16
C VAL A 403 -6.14 16.96 11.96
N VAL A 404 -6.37 15.77 11.38
CA VAL A 404 -6.30 14.51 12.11
C VAL A 404 -4.87 13.94 12.15
N ALA A 405 -4.04 14.17 11.13
CA ALA A 405 -2.67 13.62 11.03
C ALA A 405 -1.84 13.74 12.31
N PRO A 406 -1.76 14.89 13.00
CA PRO A 406 -0.94 15.03 14.21
C PRO A 406 -1.42 14.19 15.39
N PHE A 407 -2.69 13.79 15.43
CA PHE A 407 -3.31 13.12 16.57
C PHE A 407 -3.32 11.59 16.47
N LEU A 408 -2.89 11.03 15.33
CA LEU A 408 -2.96 9.58 15.07
C LEU A 408 -1.77 8.78 15.59
N GLY A 409 -0.72 9.44 16.11
CA GLY A 409 0.47 8.77 16.64
C GLY A 409 1.25 7.99 15.56
N ILE A 410 1.23 8.48 14.32
CA ILE A 410 1.91 7.88 13.16
C ILE A 410 3.42 7.83 13.39
N ASP A 411 3.97 8.90 13.95
CA ASP A 411 5.36 9.06 14.38
C ASP A 411 5.82 8.01 15.38
N LYS A 412 4.96 7.64 16.33
CA LYS A 412 5.32 6.70 17.41
C LYS A 412 5.34 5.26 16.93
N LYS A 413 4.44 4.92 16.00
CA LYS A 413 4.29 3.56 15.51
C LYS A 413 5.19 3.25 14.31
N GLY A 414 5.57 4.28 13.56
CA GLY A 414 6.13 4.17 12.21
C GLY A 414 4.99 4.12 11.19
N GLY A 415 5.06 4.97 10.18
CA GLY A 415 3.92 5.22 9.29
C GLY A 415 3.48 4.00 8.50
N PHE A 416 4.41 3.12 8.12
CA PHE A 416 4.05 1.86 7.46
C PHE A 416 3.27 0.92 8.39
N GLN A 417 3.75 0.70 9.62
CA GLN A 417 3.05 -0.16 10.59
C GLN A 417 1.70 0.42 11.01
N TYR A 418 1.59 1.74 11.09
CA TYR A 418 0.30 2.41 11.27
C TYR A 418 -0.67 2.03 10.15
N ILE A 419 -0.30 2.24 8.89
CA ILE A 419 -1.16 1.92 7.75
C ILE A 419 -1.58 0.45 7.77
N GLN A 420 -0.63 -0.46 8.03
CA GLN A 420 -0.90 -1.89 8.03
C GLN A 420 -1.84 -2.32 9.16
N GLU A 421 -1.62 -1.86 10.39
CA GLU A 421 -2.45 -2.25 11.53
C GLU A 421 -3.89 -1.74 11.35
N TYR A 422 -4.08 -0.48 10.99
CA TYR A 422 -5.42 0.12 10.91
C TYR A 422 -6.20 -0.35 9.68
N THR A 423 -5.53 -0.61 8.56
CA THR A 423 -6.12 -1.34 7.43
C THR A 423 -6.58 -2.74 7.88
N GLY A 424 -5.79 -3.38 8.74
CA GLY A 424 -6.07 -4.68 9.33
C GLY A 424 -7.31 -4.76 10.23
N PHE A 425 -7.95 -3.65 10.58
CA PHE A 425 -9.26 -3.69 11.26
C PHE A 425 -10.40 -4.07 10.30
N VAL A 426 -10.23 -3.81 9.00
CA VAL A 426 -11.29 -3.97 8.00
C VAL A 426 -10.96 -5.13 7.05
N SER A 427 -9.70 -5.24 6.63
CA SER A 427 -9.25 -6.23 5.65
C SER A 427 -9.62 -7.69 5.91
N PRO A 428 -9.57 -8.26 7.15
CA PRO A 428 -9.88 -9.68 7.33
C PRO A 428 -11.35 -10.00 7.04
N GLY A 429 -12.28 -9.13 7.47
CA GLY A 429 -13.71 -9.26 7.16
C GLY A 429 -14.00 -9.11 5.67
N VAL A 430 -13.38 -8.12 5.03
CA VAL A 430 -13.50 -7.89 3.58
C VAL A 430 -12.96 -9.08 2.80
N PHE A 431 -11.79 -9.61 3.18
CA PHE A 431 -11.21 -10.74 2.49
C PHE A 431 -12.07 -12.01 2.63
N ALA A 432 -12.60 -12.28 3.84
CA ALA A 432 -13.55 -13.37 4.07
C ALA A 432 -14.79 -13.27 3.15
N MET A 433 -15.33 -12.05 3.02
CA MET A 433 -16.43 -11.79 2.08
C MET A 433 -16.05 -12.10 0.63
N PHE A 434 -14.88 -11.67 0.18
CA PHE A 434 -14.47 -11.86 -1.20
C PHE A 434 -14.17 -13.32 -1.53
N ILE A 435 -13.39 -14.01 -0.68
CA ILE A 435 -12.97 -15.39 -0.94
C ILE A 435 -14.16 -16.35 -0.95
N LEU A 436 -15.08 -16.24 0.01
CA LEU A 436 -16.32 -17.03 0.01
C LEU A 436 -17.28 -16.57 -1.08
N GLY A 437 -17.27 -15.29 -1.46
CA GLY A 437 -18.06 -14.78 -2.58
C GLY A 437 -17.62 -15.35 -3.93
N PHE A 438 -16.31 -15.50 -4.16
CA PHE A 438 -15.76 -16.08 -5.39
C PHE A 438 -16.02 -17.57 -5.50
N PHE A 439 -15.72 -18.33 -4.45
CA PHE A 439 -15.59 -19.78 -4.56
C PHE A 439 -16.74 -20.56 -3.91
N TRP A 440 -17.56 -19.93 -3.07
CA TRP A 440 -18.68 -20.58 -2.42
C TRP A 440 -20.03 -19.98 -2.84
N LYS A 441 -20.76 -20.73 -3.66
CA LYS A 441 -22.05 -20.29 -4.22
C LYS A 441 -23.13 -20.06 -3.16
N LYS A 442 -23.02 -20.69 -1.99
CA LYS A 442 -24.02 -20.58 -0.90
C LYS A 442 -23.87 -19.32 -0.05
N THR A 443 -22.81 -18.53 -0.22
CA THR A 443 -22.63 -17.30 0.58
C THR A 443 -23.78 -16.33 0.36
N THR A 444 -24.43 -15.90 1.43
CA THR A 444 -25.57 -14.96 1.41
C THR A 444 -25.11 -13.52 1.66
N SER A 445 -25.96 -12.55 1.33
CA SER A 445 -25.65 -11.13 1.59
C SER A 445 -25.59 -10.81 3.08
N ASN A 446 -26.38 -11.46 3.92
CA ASN A 446 -26.32 -11.26 5.37
C ASN A 446 -25.03 -11.81 5.97
N ALA A 447 -24.55 -12.96 5.49
CA ALA A 447 -23.23 -13.47 5.84
C ALA A 447 -22.12 -12.47 5.45
N ALA A 448 -22.18 -11.89 4.25
CA ALA A 448 -21.26 -10.85 3.83
C ALA A 448 -21.28 -9.62 4.76
N LEU A 449 -22.46 -9.12 5.14
CA LEU A 449 -22.60 -8.02 6.10
C LEU A 449 -22.02 -8.35 7.48
N PHE A 450 -22.25 -9.58 7.96
CA PHE A 450 -21.66 -10.07 9.20
C PHE A 450 -20.13 -10.01 9.14
N ALA A 451 -19.50 -10.43 8.05
CA ALA A 451 -18.05 -10.37 7.93
C ALA A 451 -17.50 -8.94 7.91
N THR A 452 -18.15 -8.00 7.22
CA THR A 452 -17.68 -6.60 7.20
C THR A 452 -17.86 -5.93 8.56
N ILE A 453 -19.06 -5.96 9.11
CA ILE A 453 -19.37 -5.24 10.37
C ILE A 453 -18.78 -5.99 11.55
N GLY A 454 -19.03 -7.30 11.63
CA GLY A 454 -18.50 -8.18 12.66
C GLY A 454 -16.97 -8.23 12.62
N GLY A 455 -16.35 -8.33 11.45
CA GLY A 455 -14.89 -8.33 11.33
C GLY A 455 -14.24 -7.05 11.89
N PHE A 456 -14.86 -5.89 11.64
CA PHE A 456 -14.42 -4.63 12.24
C PHE A 456 -14.61 -4.62 13.77
N MET A 457 -15.77 -5.05 14.25
CA MET A 457 -16.06 -5.14 15.70
C MET A 457 -15.15 -6.13 16.42
N PHE A 458 -14.88 -7.30 15.85
CA PHE A 458 -13.95 -8.28 16.41
C PHE A 458 -12.52 -7.74 16.41
N SER A 459 -12.10 -6.99 15.38
CA SER A 459 -10.78 -6.35 15.37
C SER A 459 -10.62 -5.33 16.49
N ILE A 460 -11.65 -4.51 16.76
CA ILE A 460 -11.69 -3.60 17.92
C ILE A 460 -11.61 -4.42 19.22
N LEU A 461 -12.47 -5.44 19.35
CA LEU A 461 -12.50 -6.29 20.54
C LEU A 461 -11.13 -6.87 20.84
N PHE A 462 -10.48 -7.54 19.88
CA PHE A 462 -9.16 -8.15 20.07
C PHE A 462 -8.06 -7.13 20.32
N LYS A 463 -8.14 -5.91 19.75
CA LYS A 463 -7.15 -4.86 20.03
C LYS A 463 -7.20 -4.40 21.48
N PHE A 464 -8.40 -4.23 22.04
CA PHE A 464 -8.59 -3.67 23.38
C PHE A 464 -8.79 -4.75 24.46
N MET A 465 -8.94 -6.02 24.08
CA MET A 465 -9.06 -7.17 24.98
C MET A 465 -7.98 -7.25 26.07
N PRO A 466 -6.69 -6.96 25.80
CA PRO A 466 -5.66 -6.97 26.83
C PRO A 466 -5.90 -6.00 28.00
N ALA A 467 -6.78 -5.00 27.85
CA ALA A 467 -7.11 -4.07 28.92
C ALA A 467 -8.01 -4.70 30.01
N PHE A 468 -8.66 -5.82 29.73
CA PHE A 468 -9.62 -6.47 30.64
C PHE A 468 -9.46 -8.00 30.72
N VAL A 469 -8.62 -8.62 29.91
CA VAL A 469 -8.29 -10.06 29.96
C VAL A 469 -6.77 -10.23 29.88
N ASP A 470 -6.20 -11.03 30.79
CA ASP A 470 -4.80 -11.46 30.66
C ASP A 470 -4.66 -12.53 29.57
N LEU A 471 -3.85 -12.23 28.55
CA LEU A 471 -3.60 -13.10 27.41
C LEU A 471 -2.32 -13.93 27.55
N SER A 472 -1.68 -13.94 28.73
CA SER A 472 -0.48 -14.75 29.01
C SER A 472 -0.63 -16.23 28.62
N PHE A 473 -1.85 -16.79 28.66
CA PHE A 473 -2.12 -18.16 28.23
C PHE A 473 -1.80 -18.42 26.74
N LEU A 474 -1.86 -17.40 25.88
CA LEU A 474 -1.52 -17.50 24.44
C LEU A 474 -0.01 -17.41 24.17
N HIS A 475 0.79 -16.98 25.15
CA HIS A 475 2.23 -16.79 24.96
C HIS A 475 2.96 -18.09 24.64
N SER A 476 2.55 -19.19 25.30
CA SER A 476 3.08 -20.54 25.04
C SER A 476 2.90 -20.94 23.57
N THR A 477 1.71 -20.67 23.01
CA THR A 477 1.37 -20.92 21.60
C THR A 477 1.98 -19.91 20.63
N GLY A 478 2.49 -18.78 21.11
CA GLY A 478 3.13 -17.74 20.29
C GLY A 478 2.21 -16.65 19.76
N PHE A 479 0.94 -16.63 20.17
CA PHE A 479 -0.04 -15.65 19.70
C PHE A 479 -0.19 -14.42 20.60
N SER A 480 0.65 -14.28 21.63
CA SER A 480 0.70 -13.08 22.44
C SER A 480 2.11 -12.80 22.95
N VAL A 481 2.48 -11.53 23.09
CA VAL A 481 3.78 -11.08 23.62
C VAL A 481 3.54 -9.93 24.62
N PRO A 482 4.30 -9.84 25.73
CA PRO A 482 4.15 -8.74 26.67
C PRO A 482 4.61 -7.42 26.04
N ASN A 483 3.82 -6.37 26.20
CA ASN A 483 4.22 -5.00 25.85
C ASN A 483 5.17 -4.43 26.93
N GLY A 484 5.62 -3.19 26.75
CA GLY A 484 6.53 -2.51 27.69
C GLY A 484 5.99 -2.35 29.12
N ASN A 485 4.68 -2.50 29.34
CA ASN A 485 4.02 -2.48 30.64
C ASN A 485 3.73 -3.88 31.19
N GLY A 486 4.22 -4.94 30.54
CA GLY A 486 3.99 -6.34 30.93
C GLY A 486 2.62 -6.89 30.56
N VAL A 487 1.81 -6.16 29.78
CA VAL A 487 0.49 -6.62 29.33
C VAL A 487 0.65 -7.46 28.06
N TYR A 488 0.12 -8.68 28.05
CA TYR A 488 0.19 -9.57 26.90
C TYR A 488 -0.80 -9.16 25.81
N GLU A 489 -0.28 -8.82 24.63
CA GLU A 489 -1.07 -8.40 23.47
C GLU A 489 -0.89 -9.37 22.29
N ILE A 490 -1.93 -9.47 21.45
CA ILE A 490 -1.89 -10.26 20.21
C ILE A 490 -1.31 -9.39 19.08
N PRO A 491 -0.23 -9.83 18.41
CA PRO A 491 0.30 -9.15 17.23
C PRO A 491 -0.79 -8.87 16.19
N PHE A 492 -0.78 -7.70 15.56
CA PHE A 492 -1.93 -7.29 14.73
C PHE A 492 -2.12 -8.20 13.49
N ILE A 493 -1.04 -8.80 12.99
CA ILE A 493 -1.08 -9.78 11.91
C ILE A 493 -1.81 -11.06 12.36
N ASP A 494 -1.52 -11.56 13.56
CA ASP A 494 -2.21 -12.73 14.13
C ASP A 494 -3.68 -12.42 14.41
N ARG A 495 -3.96 -11.23 14.94
CA ARG A 495 -5.33 -10.71 15.10
C ARG A 495 -6.11 -10.79 13.80
N MET A 496 -5.52 -10.36 12.68
CA MET A 496 -6.18 -10.45 11.37
C MET A 496 -6.50 -11.91 11.00
N GLY A 497 -5.59 -12.85 11.31
CA GLY A 497 -5.82 -14.29 11.16
C GLY A 497 -7.04 -14.78 11.94
N PHE A 498 -7.12 -14.48 13.23
CA PHE A 498 -8.24 -14.87 14.08
C PHE A 498 -9.57 -14.27 13.62
N VAL A 499 -9.57 -12.96 13.33
CA VAL A 499 -10.77 -12.27 12.85
C VAL A 499 -11.25 -12.87 11.53
N PHE A 500 -10.34 -13.17 10.60
CA PHE A 500 -10.70 -13.81 9.33
C PHE A 500 -11.35 -15.17 9.54
N LEU A 501 -10.78 -16.02 10.40
CA LEU A 501 -11.35 -17.34 10.70
C LEU A 501 -12.75 -17.22 11.32
N ILE A 502 -12.93 -16.32 12.28
CA ILE A 502 -14.24 -16.05 12.89
C ILE A 502 -15.25 -15.57 11.84
N CYS A 503 -14.84 -14.65 10.95
CA CYS A 503 -15.67 -14.19 9.85
C CYS A 503 -16.07 -15.34 8.93
N VAL A 504 -15.14 -16.21 8.51
CA VAL A 504 -15.42 -17.36 7.65
C VAL A 504 -16.40 -18.33 8.33
N ILE A 505 -16.21 -18.65 9.61
CA ILE A 505 -17.08 -19.54 10.39
C ILE A 505 -18.49 -18.95 10.53
N GLY A 506 -18.59 -17.66 10.88
CA GLY A 506 -19.87 -16.97 11.01
C GLY A 506 -20.59 -16.87 9.66
N MET A 507 -19.86 -16.53 8.59
CA MET A 507 -20.39 -16.52 7.23
C MET A 507 -20.93 -17.88 6.81
N TYR A 508 -20.19 -18.95 7.09
CA TYR A 508 -20.59 -20.32 6.80
C TYR A 508 -21.90 -20.66 7.53
N THR A 509 -21.94 -20.41 8.84
CA THR A 509 -23.09 -20.72 9.69
C THR A 509 -24.35 -19.97 9.24
N ILE A 510 -24.26 -18.65 9.01
CA ILE A 510 -25.38 -17.82 8.55
C ILE A 510 -25.87 -18.30 7.18
N SER A 511 -24.94 -18.54 6.24
CA SER A 511 -25.29 -18.95 4.88
C SER A 511 -25.97 -20.32 4.86
N MET A 512 -25.49 -21.29 5.66
CA MET A 512 -26.12 -22.61 5.76
C MET A 512 -27.52 -22.54 6.36
N TYR A 513 -27.70 -21.71 7.40
CA TYR A 513 -29.01 -21.49 8.02
C TYR A 513 -30.01 -20.85 7.05
N GLU A 514 -29.59 -19.83 6.31
CA GLU A 514 -30.46 -19.11 5.38
C GLU A 514 -30.77 -19.91 4.11
N THR A 515 -29.78 -20.63 3.56
CA THR A 515 -30.02 -21.49 2.39
C THR A 515 -30.91 -22.68 2.73
N ALA A 516 -30.84 -23.22 3.95
CA ALA A 516 -31.78 -24.23 4.42
C ALA A 516 -33.23 -23.70 4.50
N ARG A 517 -33.41 -22.39 4.67
CA ARG A 517 -34.71 -21.69 4.67
C ARG A 517 -35.13 -21.19 3.28
N GLY A 518 -34.41 -21.56 2.23
CA GLY A 518 -34.78 -21.26 0.85
C GLY A 518 -34.28 -19.90 0.30
N VAL A 519 -33.36 -19.22 1.00
CA VAL A 519 -32.75 -17.98 0.48
C VAL A 519 -31.93 -18.31 -0.77
N LYS A 520 -32.25 -17.65 -1.89
CA LYS A 520 -31.50 -17.78 -3.14
C LYS A 520 -30.28 -16.87 -3.13
N THR A 521 -29.15 -17.37 -3.62
CA THR A 521 -27.88 -16.66 -3.67
C THR A 521 -27.45 -16.36 -5.10
N ASN A 522 -26.74 -15.26 -5.29
CA ASN A 522 -26.20 -14.84 -6.59
C ASN A 522 -24.77 -15.39 -6.78
N GLY A 523 -24.61 -16.71 -6.72
CA GLY A 523 -23.29 -17.35 -6.85
C GLY A 523 -22.66 -17.07 -8.22
N LEU A 524 -21.36 -16.75 -8.24
CA LEU A 524 -20.63 -16.52 -9.49
C LEU A 524 -20.41 -17.80 -10.29
N GLU A 525 -20.23 -17.63 -11.60
CA GLU A 525 -19.79 -18.71 -12.47
C GLU A 525 -18.29 -18.96 -12.31
N ILE A 526 -17.92 -20.24 -12.21
CA ILE A 526 -16.53 -20.68 -12.08
C ILE A 526 -16.24 -21.63 -13.24
N ASP A 527 -15.37 -21.18 -14.14
CA ASP A 527 -14.88 -21.98 -15.26
C ASP A 527 -13.52 -22.57 -14.91
N ARG A 528 -13.50 -23.86 -14.57
CA ARG A 528 -12.26 -24.56 -14.16
C ARG A 528 -11.21 -24.57 -15.27
N THR A 529 -11.60 -24.47 -16.54
CA THR A 529 -10.65 -24.46 -17.66
C THR A 529 -9.83 -23.19 -17.69
N MET A 530 -10.39 -22.07 -17.20
CA MET A 530 -9.68 -20.80 -17.15
C MET A 530 -8.55 -20.82 -16.12
N PHE A 531 -8.54 -21.72 -15.13
CA PHE A 531 -7.43 -21.87 -14.17
C PHE A 531 -6.19 -22.55 -14.75
N LYS A 532 -6.29 -23.16 -15.95
CA LYS A 532 -5.13 -23.75 -16.62
C LYS A 532 -4.12 -22.66 -16.99
N MET A 533 -2.86 -22.92 -16.68
CA MET A 533 -1.73 -22.03 -16.93
C MET A 533 -1.06 -22.38 -18.26
N SER A 534 -0.54 -21.38 -18.95
CA SER A 534 0.33 -21.62 -20.11
C SER A 534 1.71 -22.09 -19.61
N PRO A 535 2.46 -22.89 -20.41
CA PRO A 535 3.81 -23.31 -20.02
C PRO A 535 4.74 -22.16 -19.64
N GLY A 536 4.70 -21.05 -20.39
CA GLY A 536 5.51 -19.86 -20.10
C GLY A 536 5.15 -19.19 -18.77
N PHE A 537 3.86 -19.12 -18.43
CA PHE A 537 3.44 -18.62 -17.12
C PHE A 537 3.92 -19.54 -15.99
N THR A 538 3.79 -20.86 -16.17
CA THR A 538 4.24 -21.85 -15.17
C THR A 538 5.74 -21.74 -14.90
N VAL A 539 6.57 -21.60 -15.94
CA VAL A 539 8.02 -21.43 -15.78
C VAL A 539 8.34 -20.15 -15.01
N GLY A 540 7.75 -19.02 -15.38
CA GLY A 540 7.97 -17.76 -14.68
C GLY A 540 7.48 -17.78 -13.22
N MET A 541 6.34 -18.44 -12.96
CA MET A 541 5.86 -18.69 -11.61
C MET A 541 6.87 -19.49 -10.78
N LEU A 542 7.40 -20.60 -11.31
CA LEU A 542 8.38 -21.42 -10.61
C LEU A 542 9.68 -20.65 -10.31
N ILE A 543 10.12 -19.77 -11.21
CA ILE A 543 11.27 -18.89 -10.97
C ILE A 543 11.00 -17.97 -9.78
N VAL A 544 9.86 -17.27 -9.75
CA VAL A 544 9.49 -16.37 -8.65
C VAL A 544 9.42 -17.13 -7.33
N LEU A 545 8.77 -18.30 -7.30
CA LEU A 545 8.66 -19.12 -6.10
C LEU A 545 10.02 -19.63 -5.61
N SER A 546 10.90 -20.02 -6.53
CA SER A 546 12.26 -20.49 -6.20
C SER A 546 13.11 -19.37 -5.62
N LEU A 547 12.99 -18.14 -6.15
CA LEU A 547 13.67 -16.97 -5.60
C LEU A 547 13.17 -16.62 -4.20
N ILE A 548 11.85 -16.65 -3.96
CA ILE A 548 11.29 -16.43 -2.62
C ILE A 548 11.82 -17.48 -1.65
N ALA A 549 11.78 -18.77 -2.02
CA ALA A 549 12.31 -19.85 -1.18
C ALA A 549 13.81 -19.65 -0.90
N ALA A 550 14.61 -19.28 -1.90
CA ALA A 550 16.02 -18.98 -1.73
C ALA A 550 16.24 -17.80 -0.76
N PHE A 551 15.50 -16.70 -0.90
CA PHE A 551 15.63 -15.54 -0.02
C PHE A 551 15.32 -15.88 1.44
N TYR A 552 14.20 -16.56 1.72
CA TYR A 552 13.88 -16.98 3.09
C TYR A 552 14.84 -18.05 3.63
N THR A 553 15.50 -18.84 2.77
CA THR A 553 16.50 -19.82 3.21
C THR A 553 17.83 -19.15 3.56
N ILE A 554 18.25 -18.14 2.77
CA ILE A 554 19.51 -17.40 2.99
C ILE A 554 19.42 -16.52 4.24
N PHE A 555 18.26 -15.92 4.48
CA PHE A 555 18.04 -14.90 5.51
C PHE A 555 17.10 -15.37 6.62
N TRP A 556 17.05 -16.69 6.89
CA TRP A 556 16.08 -17.27 7.82
C TRP A 556 16.13 -16.60 9.20
#